data_AF-A0A1C3WQT1-F1
#
_entry.id   AF-A0A1C3WQT1-F1
#
_cell.length_a   1.000
_cell.length_b   1.000
_cell.length_c   1.000
_cell.angle_alpha   90.00
_cell.angle_beta   90.00
_cell.angle_gamma   90.00
#
_symmetry.space_group_name_H-M   'P 1'
#
loop_
_entity.id
_entity.type
_entity.pdbx_description
1 polymer ?
#
loop_
_entity_poly.entity_id
_entity_poly.type
_entity_poly.pdbx_seq_one_letter_code
_entity_poly.pdbx_strand_id
1 'polypeptide(L)'
;MNAKTVLAAAVLQENAMATSTRRYAVRREMDSSWTVYDVFTGVSAKPSTWELENLPEKEARVFCAILNEKDAARRIVRDRK
;
A
#
# COMPACT_ATOMS: atom_id res chain seq x y z
N MET A 1 -16.14 27.73 -27.39
CA MET A 1 -15.56 26.44 -26.96
C MET A 1 -15.76 26.31 -25.45
N ASN A 2 -16.51 25.30 -25.03
CA ASN A 2 -17.15 25.17 -23.72
C ASN A 2 -16.22 24.47 -22.71
N ALA A 3 -15.82 25.17 -21.64
CA ALA A 3 -14.92 24.68 -20.59
C ALA A 3 -15.49 23.54 -19.71
N LYS A 4 -16.74 23.10 -19.92
CA LYS A 4 -17.38 22.05 -19.11
C LYS A 4 -17.03 20.62 -19.53
N THR A 5 -16.37 20.41 -20.67
CA THR A 5 -16.06 19.06 -21.16
C THR A 5 -14.77 18.47 -20.55
N VAL A 6 -13.90 19.29 -19.97
CA VAL A 6 -12.60 18.83 -19.44
C VAL A 6 -12.72 18.20 -18.04
N LEU A 7 -13.76 18.53 -17.28
CA LEU A 7 -13.90 18.05 -15.89
C LEU A 7 -14.31 16.57 -15.80
N ALA A 8 -15.05 16.05 -16.79
CA ALA A 8 -15.54 14.67 -16.76
C ALA A 8 -14.44 13.63 -17.06
N ALA A 9 -13.41 13.99 -17.83
CA ALA A 9 -12.30 13.09 -18.14
C ALA A 9 -11.36 12.87 -16.94
N ALA A 10 -11.17 13.89 -16.10
CA ALA A 10 -10.33 13.78 -14.90
C ALA A 10 -10.94 12.85 -13.85
N VAL A 11 -12.27 12.88 -13.68
CA VAL A 11 -12.98 12.05 -12.68
C VAL A 11 -13.08 10.58 -13.12
N LEU A 12 -13.09 10.30 -14.43
CA LEU A 12 -13.12 8.92 -14.94
C LEU A 12 -11.73 8.27 -15.02
N GLN A 13 -10.65 9.06 -14.99
CA GLN A 13 -9.29 8.53 -14.92
C GLN A 13 -8.95 7.94 -13.54
N GLU A 14 -9.71 8.29 -12.49
CA GLU A 14 -9.58 7.69 -11.17
C GLU A 14 -10.15 6.27 -11.09
N ASN A 15 -11.00 5.87 -12.04
CA ASN A 15 -11.68 4.56 -12.04
C ASN A 15 -10.99 3.47 -12.88
N ALA A 16 -9.90 3.77 -13.59
CA ALA A 16 -9.17 2.80 -14.42
C ALA A 16 -7.74 2.49 -13.92
N MET A 17 -7.37 2.98 -12.73
CA MET A 17 -6.17 2.55 -11.97
C MET A 17 -6.57 1.82 -10.68
N ALA A 18 -7.72 1.14 -10.70
CA ALA A 18 -8.14 0.23 -9.65
C ALA A 18 -7.36 -1.10 -9.70
N THR A 19 -6.02 -1.05 -9.62
CA THR A 19 -5.19 -2.26 -9.65
C THR A 19 -4.04 -2.13 -8.66
N SER A 20 -4.33 -2.49 -7.41
CA SER A 20 -3.45 -2.58 -6.23
C SER A 20 -3.08 -1.26 -5.54
N THR A 21 -4.03 -0.65 -4.83
CA THR A 21 -3.67 0.26 -3.72
C THR A 21 -2.85 -0.51 -2.69
N ARG A 22 -1.52 -0.33 -2.71
CA ARG A 22 -0.59 -0.94 -1.75
C ARG A 22 -0.88 -0.39 -0.36
N ARG A 23 -1.36 -1.25 0.53
CA ARG A 23 -1.69 -0.92 1.91
C ARG A 23 -0.45 -0.69 2.78
N TYR A 24 0.66 -1.33 2.43
CA TYR A 24 1.89 -1.30 3.21
C TYR A 24 3.00 -0.58 2.45
N ALA A 25 3.79 0.19 3.18
CA ALA A 25 4.95 0.92 2.67
C ALA A 25 6.15 0.76 3.61
N VAL A 26 7.34 1.18 3.15
CA VAL A 26 8.56 1.18 3.95
C VAL A 26 8.98 2.62 4.23
N ARG A 27 9.41 2.89 5.46
CA ARG A 27 9.99 4.17 5.88
C ARG A 27 11.35 3.90 6.50
N ARG A 28 12.31 4.79 6.25
CA ARG A 28 13.60 4.79 6.93
C ARG A 28 13.50 5.63 8.20
N GLU A 29 13.90 5.06 9.32
CA GLU A 29 13.93 5.71 10.62
C GLU A 29 15.27 6.45 10.86
N MET A 30 15.35 7.25 11.92
CA MET A 30 16.53 8.08 12.23
C MET A 30 17.80 7.26 12.52
N ASP A 31 17.64 6.03 13.00
CA ASP A 31 18.71 5.07 13.26
C ASP A 31 19.19 4.34 11.99
N SER A 32 18.74 4.77 10.81
CA SER A 32 18.97 4.13 9.50
C SER A 32 18.34 2.74 9.35
N SER A 33 17.49 2.34 10.29
CA SER A 33 16.68 1.14 10.15
C SER A 33 15.46 1.39 9.27
N TRP A 34 14.81 0.31 8.83
CA TRP A 34 13.61 0.37 8.01
C TRP A 34 12.42 -0.26 8.74
N THR A 35 11.29 0.43 8.65
CA THR A 35 10.01 -0.01 9.22
C THR A 35 9.00 -0.19 8.11
N VAL A 36 8.33 -1.34 8.11
CA VAL A 36 7.15 -1.56 7.27
C VAL A 36 5.94 -1.08 8.04
N TYR A 37 5.15 -0.18 7.47
CA TYR A 37 3.98 0.40 8.11
C TYR A 37 2.75 0.34 7.21
N ASP A 38 1.57 0.35 7.81
CA ASP A 38 0.29 0.49 7.10
C ASP A 38 0.08 1.97 6.75
N VAL A 39 -0.13 2.25 5.47
CA VAL A 39 -0.27 3.61 4.94
C VAL A 39 -1.54 4.30 5.47
N PHE A 40 -2.58 3.54 5.81
CA PHE A 40 -3.85 4.11 6.29
C PHE A 40 -3.82 4.45 7.77
N THR A 41 -3.10 3.67 8.58
CA THR A 41 -3.05 3.87 10.04
C THR A 41 -1.77 4.54 10.50
N GLY A 42 -0.71 4.52 9.67
CA GLY A 42 0.63 4.97 10.03
C GLY A 42 1.37 4.02 10.99
N VAL A 43 0.72 2.94 11.42
CA VAL A 43 1.23 2.00 12.43
C VAL A 43 2.11 0.95 11.77
N SER A 44 3.14 0.51 12.48
CA SER A 44 4.02 -0.58 12.09
C SER A 44 3.24 -1.86 11.79
N ALA A 45 3.61 -2.52 10.69
CA ALA A 45 2.93 -3.71 10.23
C ALA A 45 3.26 -4.89 11.15
N LYS A 46 2.23 -5.58 11.61
CA LYS A 46 2.33 -6.75 12.49
C LYS A 46 1.67 -7.97 11.85
N PRO A 47 2.36 -8.68 10.93
CA PRO A 47 1.80 -9.88 10.28
C PRO A 47 1.66 -11.09 11.22
N SER A 48 2.44 -11.15 12.29
CA SER A 48 2.45 -12.27 13.26
C SER A 48 2.62 -11.72 14.67
N THR A 49 3.64 -12.17 15.39
CA THR A 49 3.92 -11.83 16.79
C THR A 49 4.84 -10.63 16.93
N TRP A 50 5.62 -10.32 15.88
CA TRP A 50 6.61 -9.25 15.88
C TRP A 50 6.19 -8.11 14.96
N GLU A 51 6.56 -6.90 15.37
CA GLU A 51 6.43 -5.68 14.59
C GLU A 51 7.57 -5.61 13.58
N LEU A 52 7.25 -5.23 12.33
CA LEU A 52 8.23 -5.10 11.26
C LEU A 52 8.97 -3.76 11.37
N GLU A 53 9.66 -3.59 12.48
CA GLU A 53 10.49 -2.44 12.83
C GLU A 53 11.96 -2.84 12.88
N ASN A 54 12.85 -1.86 12.76
CA ASN A 54 14.30 -2.04 12.87
C ASN A 54 14.89 -3.04 11.85
N LEU A 55 14.30 -3.13 10.66
CA LEU A 55 14.71 -4.09 9.64
C LEU A 55 15.82 -3.52 8.73
N PRO A 56 16.68 -4.39 8.18
CA PRO A 56 17.50 -4.04 7.03
C PRO A 56 16.63 -3.66 5.82
N GLU A 57 17.10 -2.76 4.96
CA GLU A 57 16.36 -2.29 3.78
C GLU A 57 15.81 -3.44 2.92
N LYS A 58 16.67 -4.43 2.65
CA LYS A 58 16.34 -5.58 1.81
C LYS A 58 15.18 -6.37 2.39
N GLU A 59 15.18 -6.59 3.70
CA GLU A 59 14.13 -7.32 4.39
C GLU A 59 12.83 -6.53 4.43
N ALA A 60 12.89 -5.23 4.77
CA ALA A 60 11.72 -4.36 4.78
C ALA A 60 11.01 -4.33 3.41
N ARG A 61 11.77 -4.26 2.32
CA ARG A 61 11.23 -4.32 0.95
C ARG A 61 10.54 -5.64 0.65
N VAL A 62 11.15 -6.77 1.03
CA VAL A 62 10.58 -8.10 0.85
C VAL A 62 9.29 -8.26 1.65
N PHE A 63 9.29 -7.89 2.93
CA PHE A 63 8.10 -7.97 3.77
C PHE A 63 6.97 -7.06 3.26
N CYS A 64 7.30 -5.84 2.82
CA CYS A 64 6.33 -4.93 2.22
C CYS A 64 5.69 -5.50 0.95
N ALA A 65 6.47 -6.15 0.08
CA ALA A 65 5.94 -6.82 -1.11
C ALA A 65 4.98 -7.96 -0.73
N ILE A 66 5.40 -8.86 0.16
CA ILE A 66 4.60 -9.99 0.64
C ILE A 66 3.28 -9.51 1.27
N LEU A 67 3.34 -8.48 2.11
CA LEU A 67 2.16 -7.94 2.79
C LEU A 67 1.16 -7.34 1.81
N ASN A 68 1.65 -6.58 0.82
CA ASN A 68 0.81 -6.02 -0.23
C ASN A 68 0.19 -7.11 -1.13
N GLU A 69 0.94 -8.16 -1.44
CA GLU A 69 0.43 -9.29 -2.22
C GLU A 69 -0.63 -10.08 -1.45
N LYS A 70 -0.39 -10.35 -0.15
CA LYS A 70 -1.39 -10.98 0.74
C LYS A 70 -2.64 -10.10 0.92
N ASP A 71 -2.47 -8.78 0.98
CA ASP A 71 -3.60 -7.85 1.04
C ASP A 71 -4.41 -7.85 -0.27
N ALA A 72 -3.73 -7.83 -1.43
CA ALA A 72 -4.37 -7.92 -2.73
C ALA A 72 -5.15 -9.24 -2.89
N ALA A 73 -4.55 -10.38 -2.52
CA ALA A 73 -5.22 -11.68 -2.56
C ALA A 73 -6.48 -11.71 -1.67
N ARG A 74 -6.42 -11.10 -0.47
CA ARG A 74 -7.59 -10.98 0.42
C ARG A 74 -8.70 -10.11 -0.16
N ARG A 75 -8.37 -9.05 -0.91
CA ARG A 75 -9.36 -8.18 -1.57
C ARG A 75 -10.08 -8.92 -2.71
N ILE A 76 -9.34 -9.68 -3.53
CA ILE A 76 -9.92 -10.47 -4.64
C ILE A 76 -10.94 -11.50 -4.14
N VAL A 77 -10.70 -12.11 -2.97
CA VAL A 77 -11.64 -13.07 -2.37
C VAL A 77 -12.94 -12.40 -1.90
N ARG A 78 -12.89 -11.14 -1.46
CA ARG A 78 -14.07 -10.40 -1.01
C ARG A 78 -14.96 -9.93 -2.15
N ASP A 79 -14.37 -9.54 -3.28
CA ASP A 79 -15.14 -9.04 -4.44
C ASP A 79 -15.86 -10.16 -5.23
N ARG A 80 -15.60 -11.43 -4.91
CA ARG A 80 -16.22 -12.60 -5.56
C ARG A 80 -17.43 -13.19 -4.82
N LYS A 81 -17.88 -12.59 -3.73
CA LYS A 81 -18.99 -13.08 -2.92
C LYS A 81 -20.18 -12.12 -3.00
#